data_AF-A0AAE0ELJ5-F1
#
_entry.id   AF-A0AAE0ELJ5-F1
#
_cell.length_a   1.000
_cell.length_b   1.000
_cell.length_c   1.000
_cell.angle_alpha   90.00
_cell.angle_beta   90.00
_cell.angle_gamma   90.00
#
_symmetry.space_group_name_H-M   'P 1'
#
loop_
_entity.id
_entity.type
_entity.pdbx_description
1 polymer ?
#
loop_
_entity_poly.entity_id
_entity_poly.type
_entity_poly.pdbx_seq_one_letter_code
_entity_poly.pdbx_strand_id
1 'polypeptide(L)' 'MSELDIELTILAWAAALIRCKVGEPAARRDLLLRVAKMKAVEAVERGIVYSAHDGVEGTVKAAQNRWWF' A
#
# COMPACT_ATOMS: atom_id res chain seq x y z
N MET A 1 -9.68 0.01 -0.68
CA MET A 1 -9.88 1.34 -0.10
C MET A 1 -11.37 1.46 0.08
N SER A 2 -11.86 1.38 1.31
CA SER A 2 -13.31 1.26 1.56
C SER A 2 -14.08 2.53 1.22
N GLU A 3 -13.39 3.65 1.00
CA GLU A 3 -13.95 4.94 0.60
C GLU A 3 -14.78 4.84 -0.67
N LEU A 4 -14.32 4.06 -1.66
CA LEU A 4 -15.12 3.79 -2.87
C LEU A 4 -16.34 2.91 -2.59
N ASP A 5 -16.26 1.99 -1.62
CA ASP A 5 -17.38 1.11 -1.26
C ASP A 5 -18.54 1.90 -0.61
N ILE A 6 -18.26 3.10 -0.09
CA ILE A 6 -19.24 4.01 0.54
C ILE A 6 -19.43 5.33 -0.25
N GLU A 7 -19.03 5.34 -1.52
CA GLU A 7 -19.19 6.48 -2.45
C GLU A 7 -18.51 7.79 -1.98
N LEU A 8 -17.50 7.69 -1.12
CA LEU A 8 -16.70 8.83 -0.73
C LEU A 8 -15.67 9.17 -1.81
N THR A 9 -15.58 10.46 -2.11
CA THR A 9 -14.54 10.98 -3.00
C THR A 9 -13.19 10.89 -2.31
N ILE A 10 -12.21 10.28 -2.99
CA ILE A 10 -10.82 10.25 -2.51
C ILE A 10 -10.29 11.69 -2.50
N LEU A 11 -9.94 12.19 -1.32
CA LEU A 11 -9.41 13.53 -1.14
C LEU A 11 -8.12 13.71 -1.96
N ALA A 12 -7.93 14.90 -2.55
CA ALA A 12 -6.83 15.18 -3.46
C ALA A 12 -5.44 14.93 -2.85
N TRP A 13 -5.26 15.22 -1.55
CA TRP A 13 -4.01 14.97 -0.84
C TRP A 13 -3.71 13.47 -0.69
N ALA A 14 -4.73 12.63 -0.45
CA ALA A 14 -4.56 11.19 -0.31
C ALA A 14 -4.15 10.57 -1.65
N ALA A 15 -4.80 11.00 -2.74
CA ALA A 15 -4.41 10.61 -4.09
C ALA A 15 -2.97 11.06 -4.43
N ALA A 16 -2.54 12.23 -3.95
CA ALA A 16 -1.16 12.70 -4.13
C ALA A 16 -0.14 11.80 -3.40
N LEU A 17 -0.39 11.44 -2.15
CA LEU A 17 0.49 10.52 -1.39
C LEU A 17 0.62 9.16 -2.07
N ILE A 18 -0.49 8.61 -2.58
CA ILE A 18 -0.48 7.32 -3.29
C ILE A 18 0.33 7.43 -4.58
N ARG A 19 0.25 8.54 -5.31
CA ARG A 19 1.09 8.77 -6.51
C ARG A 19 2.58 8.84 -6.16
N CYS A 20 2.95 9.48 -5.06
CA CYS A 20 4.34 9.56 -4.62
C CYS A 20 4.88 8.20 -4.14
N LYS A 21 4.06 7.42 -3.45
CA LYS A 21 4.47 6.14 -2.84
C LYS A 21 4.46 4.98 -3.83
N VAL A 22 3.45 4.91 -4.69
CA VAL A 22 3.21 3.78 -5.59
C VAL A 22 3.63 4.18 -6.99
N GLY A 23 4.84 3.78 -7.40
CA GLY A 23 5.40 4.10 -8.71
C GLY A 23 4.67 3.41 -9.86
N GLU A 24 4.16 2.19 -9.64
CA GLU A 24 3.51 1.38 -10.68
C GLU A 24 2.09 1.91 -11.02
N PRO A 25 1.80 2.29 -12.29
CA PRO A 25 0.49 2.80 -12.68
C PRO A 25 -0.66 1.80 -12.51
N ALA A 26 -0.42 0.50 -12.74
CA ALA A 26 -1.45 -0.53 -12.60
C ALA A 26 -1.85 -0.72 -11.13
N ALA A 27 -0.87 -0.81 -10.22
CA ALA A 27 -1.13 -0.82 -8.79
C ALA A 27 -1.93 0.40 -8.31
N ARG A 28 -1.62 1.62 -8.80
CA ARG A 28 -2.42 2.81 -8.48
C ARG A 28 -3.87 2.68 -8.93
N ARG A 29 -4.11 2.16 -10.14
CA ARG A 29 -5.46 1.92 -10.67
C ARG A 29 -6.23 0.93 -9.81
N ASP A 30 -5.60 -0.17 -9.43
CA ASP A 30 -6.21 -1.21 -8.61
C ASP A 30 -6.57 -0.68 -7.21
N LEU A 31 -5.70 0.14 -6.61
CA LEU A 31 -5.92 0.77 -5.30
C LEU A 31 -7.01 1.85 -5.32
N LEU A 32 -6.94 2.78 -6.28
CA LEU A 32 -7.74 4.02 -6.29
C LEU A 32 -9.08 3.88 -7.00
N LEU A 33 -9.25 2.90 -7.89
CA LEU A 33 -10.43 2.81 -8.76
C LEU A 33 -11.15 1.46 -8.69
N ARG A 34 -10.55 0.42 -8.07
CA ARG A 34 -11.12 -0.94 -8.06
C ARG A 34 -11.32 -1.56 -6.68
N VAL A 35 -10.90 -0.87 -5.61
CA VAL A 35 -10.95 -1.41 -4.24
C VAL A 35 -10.23 -2.76 -4.10
N ALA A 36 -9.28 -3.04 -4.99
CA ALA A 36 -8.65 -4.36 -5.04
C ALA A 36 -7.84 -4.58 -3.76
N LYS A 37 -8.15 -5.67 -3.06
CA LYS A 37 -7.33 -6.17 -1.95
C LYS A 37 -6.18 -6.98 -2.55
N MET A 38 -4.99 -6.82 -2.01
CA MET A 38 -3.80 -7.55 -2.43
C MET A 38 -3.13 -8.19 -1.22
N LYS A 39 -2.42 -9.30 -1.44
CA LYS A 39 -1.61 -9.92 -0.39
C LYS A 39 -0.34 -9.12 -0.15
N ALA A 40 0.25 -9.26 1.03
CA ALA A 40 1.50 -8.56 1.37
C ALA A 40 2.65 -8.91 0.40
N VAL A 41 2.75 -10.16 -0.03
CA VAL A 41 3.77 -10.62 -1.01
C VAL A 41 3.61 -9.91 -2.34
N GLU A 42 2.38 -9.81 -2.86
CA GLU A 42 2.09 -9.08 -4.10
C GLU A 42 2.43 -7.59 -3.98
N ALA A 43 2.19 -6.98 -2.81
CA ALA A 43 2.55 -5.59 -2.55
C ALA A 43 4.08 -5.37 -2.55
N VAL A 44 4.88 -6.38 -2.21
CA VAL A 44 6.35 -6.34 -2.36
C VAL A 44 6.73 -6.42 -3.83
N GLU A 45 6.17 -7.38 -4.57
CA GLU A 45 6.45 -7.57 -6.00
C GLU A 45 6.13 -6.31 -6.83
N ARG A 46 5.04 -5.62 -6.48
CA ARG A 46 4.61 -4.35 -7.09
C ARG A 46 5.35 -3.11 -6.56
N GLY A 47 6.30 -3.29 -5.64
CA GLY A 47 7.12 -2.20 -5.08
C GLY A 47 6.35 -1.20 -4.21
N ILE A 48 5.19 -1.60 -3.67
CA ILE A 48 4.34 -0.76 -2.80
C ILE A 48 4.89 -0.75 -1.38
N VAL A 49 5.28 -1.93 -0.88
CA VAL A 49 5.95 -2.11 0.41
C VAL A 49 7.32 -2.75 0.19
N TYR A 50 8.25 -2.52 1.12
CA TYR A 50 9.61 -3.00 0.98
C TYR A 50 9.77 -4.50 1.27
N SER A 51 9.04 -5.01 2.26
CA SER A 51 9.09 -6.41 2.68
C SER A 51 7.76 -6.85 3.28
N ALA A 52 7.53 -8.16 3.28
CA ALA A 52 6.38 -8.81 3.89
C ALA A 52 6.87 -9.82 4.94
N HIS A 53 6.16 -9.90 6.07
CA HIS A 53 6.52 -10.75 7.20
C HIS A 53 5.28 -11.40 7.79
N ASP A 54 5.48 -12.55 8.42
CA ASP A 54 4.38 -13.28 9.06
C ASP A 54 3.96 -12.59 10.36
N GLY A 55 2.66 -12.26 10.42
CA GLY A 55 2.03 -11.66 11.57
C GLY A 55 2.57 -10.27 11.94
N VAL A 56 1.99 -9.73 13.01
CA VAL A 56 2.31 -8.39 13.50
C VAL A 56 3.72 -8.35 14.09
N GLU A 57 4.08 -9.36 14.90
CA GLU A 57 5.37 -9.40 15.58
C GLU A 57 6.55 -9.47 14.60
N GLY A 58 6.45 -10.32 13.58
CA GLY A 58 7.47 -10.41 12.52
C GLY A 58 7.64 -9.10 11.77
N THR A 59 6.52 -8.42 11.46
CA THR A 59 6.52 -7.12 10.79
C THR A 59 7.19 -6.04 11.64
N VAL A 60 6.82 -5.94 12.93
CA VAL A 60 7.38 -4.93 13.84
C VAL A 60 8.87 -5.15 14.08
N LYS A 61 9.27 -6.41 14.30
CA LYS A 61 10.69 -6.76 14.49
C LYS A 61 11.53 -6.40 13.27
N ALA A 62 11.01 -6.66 12.06
CA ALA A 62 11.68 -6.27 10.83
C ALA A 62 11.80 -4.75 10.67
N ALA A 63 10.74 -4.01 11.03
CA ALA A 63 10.75 -2.54 10.99
C ALA A 63 11.73 -1.92 11.99
N GLN A 64 11.92 -2.53 13.16
CA GLN A 64 12.86 -2.06 14.19
C GLN A 64 14.32 -2.39 13.86
N ASN A 65 14.57 -3.56 13.28
CA ASN A 65 15.92 -4.04 13.00
C ASN A 65 16.58 -3.37 11.79
N ARG A 66 15.81 -2.67 10.95
CA ARG A 66 16.35 -1.87 9.87
C ARG A 66 16.63 -0.46 10.41
N TRP A 67 17.84 -0.27 10.94
CA TRP A 67 18.36 1.04 11.31
C TRP A 67 18.26 1.99 10.10
N TRP A 68 17.26 2.88 10.16
CA TRP A 68 17.05 4.15 9.44
C TRP A 68 17.51 4.25 7.97
N PHE A 69 16.56 4.42 7.04
CA PHE A 69 16.75 4.72 5.60
C PHE A 69 17.55 3.69 4.79
#